data_AF-A0A6C0N8D9-F1
#
_entry.id   AF-A0A6C0N8D9-F1
#
_cell.length_a   1.000
_cell.length_b   1.000
_cell.length_c   1.000
_cell.angle_alpha   90.00
_cell.angle_beta   90.00
_cell.angle_gamma   90.00
#
_symmetry.space_group_name_H-M   'P 1'
#
loop_
_entity.id
_entity.type
_entity.pdbx_description
1 polymer ?
#
loop_
_entity_poly.entity_id
_entity_poly.type
_entity_poly.pdbx_seq_one_letter_code
_entity_poly.pdbx_strand_id
1 'polypeptide(L)'
;QIIQANPALEAFGNAKTLRNDNSSRFGKFIRIHFGTSGKLASADIETYLLEKSRVTFQLKAERNYHIFFQILSNAKPELLDMLLITNNPYDYSYISQGEVTVASINDSEELLATDNAFDVLGFTPDEK
;
A
#
# COMPACT_ATOMS: atom_id res chain seq x y z
N GLN A 1 -14.40 -7.58 4.62
CA GLN A 1 -14.04 -6.23 5.09
C GLN A 1 -12.82 -6.24 6.00
N ILE A 2 -12.86 -6.78 7.24
CA ILE A 2 -11.70 -6.71 8.17
C ILE A 2 -10.38 -7.24 7.57
N ILE A 3 -10.41 -8.39 6.89
CA ILE A 3 -9.21 -8.98 6.26
C ILE A 3 -8.73 -8.13 5.06
N GLN A 4 -9.67 -7.53 4.33
CA GLN A 4 -9.39 -6.71 3.14
C GLN A 4 -8.85 -5.32 3.50
N ALA A 5 -8.90 -4.91 4.78
CA ALA A 5 -8.21 -3.71 5.22
C ALA A 5 -6.68 -3.85 5.15
N ASN A 6 -6.15 -5.08 5.12
CA ASN A 6 -4.70 -5.28 5.09
C ASN A 6 -4.07 -4.90 3.75
N PRO A 7 -4.49 -5.43 2.58
CA PRO A 7 -3.91 -5.02 1.30
C PRO A 7 -3.96 -3.50 1.09
N ALA A 8 -5.09 -2.86 1.41
CA ALA A 8 -5.24 -1.41 1.33
C ALA A 8 -4.25 -0.67 2.27
N LEU A 9 -4.08 -1.10 3.52
CA LEU A 9 -3.13 -0.45 4.43
C LEU A 9 -1.67 -0.75 4.07
N GLU A 10 -1.37 -1.94 3.58
CA GLU A 10 0.00 -2.35 3.23
C GLU A 10 0.49 -1.60 1.99
N ALA A 11 -0.37 -1.37 0.99
CA ALA A 11 0.00 -0.60 -0.19
C ALA A 11 0.55 0.80 0.15
N PHE A 12 -0.05 1.48 1.14
CA PHE A 12 0.31 2.85 1.54
C PHE A 12 1.20 2.93 2.78
N GLY A 13 1.32 1.85 3.54
CA GLY A 13 1.96 1.84 4.86
C GLY A 13 3.14 0.88 4.97
N ASN A 14 3.33 -0.02 4.01
CA ASN A 14 4.46 -0.94 3.98
C ASN A 14 5.41 -0.64 2.82
N ALA A 15 6.68 -0.99 3.03
CA ALA A 15 7.73 -0.81 2.05
C ALA A 15 8.83 -1.88 2.21
N LYS A 16 9.64 -2.04 1.15
CA LYS A 16 10.85 -2.85 1.22
C LYS A 16 11.95 -2.12 1.99
N THR A 17 12.48 -2.80 2.99
CA THR A 17 13.61 -2.35 3.81
C THR A 17 14.78 -3.31 3.67
N LEU A 18 15.91 -3.00 4.29
CA LEU A 18 17.06 -3.91 4.37
C LEU A 18 16.75 -5.27 5.04
N ARG A 19 15.73 -5.34 5.91
CA ARG A 19 15.46 -6.51 6.75
C ARG A 19 14.21 -7.31 6.36
N ASN A 20 13.28 -6.66 5.67
CA ASN A 20 12.00 -7.24 5.29
C ASN A 20 11.48 -6.53 4.03
N ASP A 21 11.06 -7.33 3.05
CA ASP A 21 10.53 -6.87 1.77
C ASP A 21 9.15 -6.21 1.89
N ASN A 22 8.37 -6.54 2.93
CA ASN A 22 7.05 -5.97 3.22
C ASN A 22 7.00 -5.47 4.68
N SER A 23 7.83 -4.47 5.02
CA SER A 23 7.91 -3.92 6.38
C SER A 23 6.87 -2.84 6.60
N SER A 24 6.01 -3.02 7.62
CA SER A 24 5.13 -1.94 8.08
C SER A 24 5.92 -0.77 8.64
N ARG A 25 5.59 0.43 8.15
CA ARG A 25 6.22 1.71 8.53
C ARG A 25 5.28 2.58 9.37
N PHE A 26 4.33 1.95 10.04
CA PHE A 26 3.39 2.54 10.98
C PHE A 26 3.03 1.51 12.05
N GLY A 27 2.67 1.97 13.25
CA GLY A 27 2.05 1.16 14.28
C GLY A 27 0.55 1.01 14.02
N LYS A 28 -0.02 -0.13 14.37
CA LYS A 28 -1.44 -0.44 14.17
C LYS A 28 -2.02 -1.14 15.38
N PHE A 29 -3.14 -0.64 15.88
CA PHE A 29 -3.94 -1.28 16.92
C PHE A 29 -5.31 -1.63 16.36
N ILE A 30 -5.64 -2.92 16.31
CA ILE A 30 -6.95 -3.41 15.84
C ILE A 30 -7.78 -3.81 17.05
N ARG A 31 -8.95 -3.20 17.21
CA ARG A 31 -9.95 -3.64 18.17
C ARG A 31 -11.01 -4.48 17.44
N ILE A 32 -11.28 -5.66 17.96
CA ILE A 32 -12.34 -6.55 17.48
C ILE A 32 -13.41 -6.60 18.58
N HIS A 33 -14.61 -6.12 18.25
CA HIS A 33 -15.71 -6.02 19.20
C HIS A 33 -16.64 -7.23 19.06
N PHE A 34 -16.98 -7.82 20.21
CA PHE A 34 -17.93 -8.93 20.29
C PHE A 34 -19.20 -8.46 21.02
N GLY A 35 -20.36 -8.87 20.52
CA GLY A 35 -21.62 -8.65 21.20
C GLY A 35 -21.74 -9.48 22.47
N THR A 36 -22.77 -9.22 23.28
CA THR A 36 -23.03 -9.93 24.54
C THR A 36 -23.23 -11.45 24.37
N SER A 37 -23.56 -11.91 23.16
CA SER A 37 -23.67 -13.33 22.80
C SER A 37 -22.35 -13.97 22.34
N GLY A 38 -21.23 -13.23 22.36
CA GLY A 38 -19.92 -13.70 21.90
C GLY A 38 -19.74 -13.72 20.38
N LYS A 39 -20.71 -13.22 19.60
CA LYS A 39 -20.60 -13.09 18.15
C LYS A 39 -19.84 -11.82 17.76
N LEU A 40 -19.07 -11.89 16.68
CA LEU A 40 -18.39 -10.73 16.09
C LEU A 40 -19.41 -9.64 15.76
N ALA A 41 -19.19 -8.43 16.26
CA ALA A 41 -20.07 -7.29 16.07
C ALA A 41 -19.45 -6.24 15.14
N SER A 42 -18.23 -5.79 15.43
CA SER A 42 -17.53 -4.77 14.64
C SER A 42 -16.02 -4.85 14.84
N ALA A 43 -15.28 -4.05 14.10
CA ALA A 43 -13.86 -3.82 14.34
C ALA A 43 -13.49 -2.38 13.98
N ASP A 44 -12.44 -1.87 14.60
CA ASP A 44 -11.84 -0.59 14.27
C ASP A 44 -10.30 -0.68 14.29
N ILE A 45 -9.67 0.22 13.56
CA ILE A 45 -8.21 0.25 13.38
C ILE A 45 -7.74 1.66 13.73
N GLU A 46 -6.77 1.73 14.64
CA GLU A 46 -6.06 2.97 14.97
C GLU A 46 -4.61 2.85 14.51
N THR A 47 -4.14 3.86 13.79
CA THR A 47 -2.78 3.90 13.22
C THR A 47 -1.93 4.96 13.90
N TYR A 48 -0.64 4.67 14.03
CA TYR A 48 0.29 5.51 14.78
C TYR A 48 1.60 5.66 14.00
N LEU A 49 2.16 6.87 14.02
CA LEU A 49 3.54 7.14 13.62
C LEU A 49 3.94 6.57 12.24
N LEU A 50 3.18 6.91 11.20
CA LEU A 50 3.62 6.64 9.82
C LEU A 50 4.96 7.34 9.54
N GLU A 51 5.92 6.61 8.97
CA GLU A 51 7.24 7.12 8.58
C GLU A 51 7.16 8.08 7.38
N LYS A 52 6.72 9.32 7.63
CA LYS A 52 6.52 10.33 6.58
C LYS A 52 7.75 10.59 5.71
N SER A 53 8.96 10.49 6.27
CA SER A 53 10.21 10.73 5.53
C SER A 53 10.39 9.79 4.34
N ARG A 54 9.81 8.57 4.38
CA ARG A 54 9.94 7.60 3.30
C ARG A 54 9.34 8.08 1.99
N VAL A 55 8.30 8.91 2.05
CA VAL A 55 7.63 9.46 0.86
C VAL A 55 8.61 10.26 0.01
N THR A 56 9.54 10.98 0.64
CA THR A 56 10.47 11.89 -0.06
C THR A 56 11.91 11.38 -0.10
N PHE A 57 12.23 10.31 0.63
CA PHE A 57 13.59 9.81 0.77
C PHE A 57 13.67 8.29 0.96
N GLN A 58 14.64 7.65 0.30
CA GLN A 58 14.95 6.23 0.48
C GLN A 58 16.45 6.01 0.66
N LEU A 59 16.82 5.05 1.49
CA LEU A 59 18.18 4.52 1.51
C LEU A 59 18.42 3.65 0.27
N LYS A 60 19.69 3.49 -0.13
CA LYS A 60 20.10 2.81 -1.38
C LYS A 60 19.50 1.41 -1.58
N ALA A 61 19.36 0.65 -0.51
CA ALA A 61 18.82 -0.73 -0.53
C ALA A 61 17.40 -0.80 0.02
N GLU A 62 16.65 0.30 -0.02
CA GLU A 62 15.25 0.35 0.38
C GLU A 62 14.40 0.88 -0.75
N ARG A 63 13.09 0.62 -0.66
CA ARG A 63 12.09 1.12 -1.60
C ARG A 63 11.15 2.09 -0.89
N ASN A 64 10.46 2.92 -1.67
CA ASN A 64 9.32 3.69 -1.16
C ASN A 64 8.10 2.75 -0.91
N TYR A 65 6.96 3.31 -0.51
CA TYR A 65 5.72 2.55 -0.30
C TYR A 65 5.28 1.82 -1.57
N HIS A 66 4.64 0.66 -1.39
CA HIS A 66 4.31 -0.25 -2.48
C HIS A 66 3.41 0.38 -3.55
N ILE A 67 2.46 1.24 -3.15
CA ILE A 67 1.47 1.84 -4.05
C ILE A 67 2.09 2.54 -5.27
N PHE A 68 3.26 3.19 -5.13
CA PHE A 68 3.93 3.84 -6.25
C PHE A 68 4.32 2.85 -7.35
N PHE A 69 4.88 1.71 -6.96
CA PHE A 69 5.36 0.68 -7.89
C PHE A 69 4.21 -0.19 -8.41
N GLN A 70 3.17 -0.38 -7.59
CA GLN A 70 1.92 -0.98 -8.02
C GLN A 70 1.28 -0.17 -9.15
N ILE A 71 1.11 1.15 -8.99
CA ILE A 71 0.54 2.00 -10.05
C ILE A 71 1.44 1.99 -11.30
N LEU A 72 2.76 2.11 -11.13
CA LEU A 72 3.71 2.10 -12.24
C LEU A 72 3.87 0.74 -12.92
N SER A 73 3.30 -0.34 -12.36
CA SER A 73 3.38 -1.69 -12.94
C SER A 73 2.66 -1.82 -14.28
N ASN A 74 1.80 -0.84 -14.61
CA ASN A 74 0.97 -0.80 -15.81
C ASN A 74 -0.05 -1.96 -15.89
N ALA A 75 -0.42 -2.56 -14.75
CA ALA A 75 -1.50 -3.56 -14.68
C ALA A 75 -2.89 -2.96 -14.90
N LYS A 76 -3.05 -1.66 -14.62
CA LYS A 76 -4.21 -0.83 -14.96
C LYS A 76 -3.74 0.39 -15.78
N PRO A 77 -3.55 0.26 -17.10
CA PRO A 77 -2.94 1.30 -17.93
C PRO A 77 -3.66 2.65 -17.86
N GLU A 78 -4.98 2.64 -17.65
CA GLU A 78 -5.80 3.84 -17.50
C GLU A 78 -5.35 4.73 -16.34
N LEU A 79 -4.69 4.17 -15.32
CA LEU A 79 -4.15 4.95 -14.20
C LEU A 79 -2.96 5.81 -14.62
N LEU A 80 -2.12 5.33 -15.54
CA LEU A 80 -0.97 6.11 -16.02
C LEU A 80 -1.43 7.34 -16.80
N ASP A 81 -2.42 7.15 -17.67
CA ASP A 81 -3.04 8.24 -18.43
C ASP A 81 -3.78 9.22 -17.51
N MET A 82 -4.55 8.71 -16.54
CA MET A 82 -5.28 9.54 -15.58
C MET A 82 -4.36 10.39 -14.70
N LEU A 83 -3.25 9.81 -14.23
CA LEU A 83 -2.29 10.46 -13.34
C LEU A 83 -1.22 11.27 -14.08
N LEU A 84 -1.22 11.22 -15.42
CA LEU A 84 -0.25 11.90 -16.30
C LEU A 84 1.20 11.48 -16.03
N ILE A 85 1.41 10.17 -15.87
CA ILE A 85 2.70 9.57 -15.52
C ILE A 85 3.14 8.52 -16.56
N THR A 86 4.44 8.40 -16.76
CA THR A 86 5.10 7.27 -17.41
C THR A 86 5.11 6.03 -16.48
N ASN A 87 5.47 4.86 -17.01
CA ASN A 87 5.70 3.64 -16.24
C ASN A 87 7.15 3.48 -15.74
N ASN A 88 8.02 4.49 -15.93
CA ASN A 88 9.42 4.42 -15.52
C ASN A 88 9.62 5.07 -14.14
N PRO A 89 9.90 4.31 -13.07
CA PRO A 89 10.06 4.89 -11.73
C PRO A 89 11.20 5.90 -11.62
N TYR A 90 12.23 5.81 -12.47
CA TYR A 90 13.37 6.72 -12.47
C TYR A 90 13.02 8.14 -12.97
N ASP A 91 11.85 8.35 -13.54
CA ASP A 91 11.36 9.69 -13.91
C ASP A 91 10.93 10.50 -12.66
N TYR A 92 10.78 9.85 -11.51
CA TYR A 92 10.25 10.43 -10.28
C TYR A 92 11.27 10.35 -9.14
N SER A 93 11.92 11.49 -8.85
CA SER A 93 13.00 11.57 -7.85
C SER A 93 12.61 11.15 -6.43
N TYR A 94 11.33 11.22 -6.06
CA TYR A 94 10.86 10.86 -4.71
C TYR A 94 10.70 9.36 -4.49
N ILE A 95 10.71 8.54 -5.54
CA ILE A 95 10.48 7.09 -5.42
C ILE A 95 11.64 6.25 -5.97
N SER A 96 12.70 6.89 -6.49
CA SER A 96 13.79 6.21 -7.21
C SER A 96 15.19 6.46 -6.63
N GLN A 97 15.29 6.88 -5.37
CA GLN A 97 16.60 7.08 -4.70
C GLN A 97 17.25 5.75 -4.27
N GLY A 98 16.43 4.72 -4.07
CA GLY A 98 16.84 3.37 -3.69
C GLY A 98 16.48 2.34 -4.76
N GLU A 99 15.95 1.20 -4.30
CA GLU A 99 15.49 0.14 -5.20
C GLU A 99 14.08 0.42 -5.72
N VAL A 100 13.82 0.01 -6.97
CA VAL A 100 12.52 0.19 -7.63
C VAL A 100 11.79 -1.13 -7.89
N THR A 101 12.49 -2.26 -7.83
CA THR A 101 11.93 -3.61 -7.98
C THR A 101 12.37 -4.50 -6.82
N VAL A 102 11.56 -5.50 -6.47
CA VAL A 102 11.82 -6.45 -5.39
C VAL A 102 11.47 -7.85 -5.90
N ALA A 103 12.41 -8.78 -5.86
CA ALA A 103 12.25 -10.10 -6.51
C ALA A 103 11.10 -10.95 -5.94
N SER A 104 10.74 -10.73 -4.67
CA SER A 104 9.67 -11.46 -3.97
C SER A 104 8.27 -10.86 -4.18
N ILE A 105 8.15 -9.72 -4.89
CA ILE A 105 6.89 -8.96 -5.00
C ILE A 105 6.52 -8.80 -6.48
N ASN A 106 5.28 -9.14 -6.82
CA ASN A 106 4.69 -8.84 -8.11
C ASN A 106 3.77 -7.61 -7.99
N ASP A 107 4.30 -6.42 -8.24
CA ASP A 107 3.56 -5.16 -8.07
C ASP A 107 2.28 -5.09 -8.93
N SER A 108 2.21 -5.83 -10.05
CA SER A 108 0.99 -5.92 -10.87
C SER A 108 -0.13 -6.71 -10.21
N GLU A 109 0.17 -7.85 -9.59
CA GLU A 109 -0.82 -8.62 -8.84
C GLU A 109 -1.26 -7.86 -7.59
N GLU A 110 -0.31 -7.21 -6.91
CA GLU A 110 -0.58 -6.41 -5.71
C GLU A 110 -1.43 -5.17 -6.01
N LEU A 111 -1.30 -4.55 -7.20
CA LEU A 111 -2.19 -3.45 -7.61
C LEU A 111 -3.64 -3.94 -7.70
N LEU A 112 -3.88 -5.09 -8.32
CA LEU A 112 -5.22 -5.65 -8.45
C LEU A 112 -5.81 -6.04 -7.09
N ALA A 113 -4.98 -6.58 -6.19
CA ALA A 113 -5.38 -6.88 -4.82
C ALA A 113 -5.76 -5.61 -4.04
N THR A 114 -4.98 -4.54 -4.20
CA THR A 114 -5.22 -3.24 -3.57
C THR A 114 -6.50 -2.58 -4.10
N ASP A 115 -6.68 -2.56 -5.42
CA ASP A 115 -7.86 -2.02 -6.08
C ASP A 115 -9.15 -2.72 -5.64
N ASN A 116 -9.14 -4.06 -5.61
CA ASN A 116 -10.25 -4.87 -5.12
C ASN A 116 -10.49 -4.68 -3.61
N ALA A 117 -9.43 -4.48 -2.82
CA ALA A 117 -9.57 -4.23 -1.39
C ALA A 117 -10.40 -2.95 -1.13
N PHE A 118 -10.16 -1.87 -1.88
CA PHE A 118 -10.96 -0.65 -1.77
C PHE A 118 -12.43 -0.88 -2.15
N ASP A 119 -12.70 -1.65 -3.20
CA ASP A 119 -14.08 -1.99 -3.60
C ASP A 119 -14.81 -2.76 -2.50
N VAL A 120 -14.16 -3.77 -1.90
CA VAL A 120 -14.74 -4.56 -0.82
C VAL A 120 -14.92 -3.76 0.49
N LEU A 121 -14.06 -2.75 0.71
CA LEU A 121 -14.21 -1.81 1.82
C LEU A 121 -15.31 -0.77 1.58
N GLY A 122 -15.87 -0.71 0.37
CA GLY A 122 -17.01 0.15 0.04
C GLY A 122 -16.62 1.57 -0.37
N PHE A 123 -15.36 1.78 -0.79
CA PHE A 123 -14.95 3.06 -1.38
C PHE A 123 -15.59 3.20 -2.76
N THR A 124 -16.08 4.40 -3.05
CA THR A 124 -16.64 4.75 -4.36
C THR A 124 -15.54 4.99 -5.38
N PRO A 125 -15.85 4.94 -6.69
CA PRO A 125 -14.86 5.28 -7.73
C PRO A 125 -14.30 6.70 -7.63
N ASP A 126 -15.05 7.64 -7.04
CA ASP A 126 -14.57 9.02 -6.83
C ASP A 126 -13.61 9.11 -5.62
N GLU A 127 -13.71 8.19 -4.66
CA GLU A 127 -12.80 8.12 -3.51
C GLU A 127 -11.53 7.31 -3.80
N LYS A 128 -11.57 6.40 -4.78
CA LYS A 128 -10.43 5.59 -5.24
C LYS A 128 -9.53 6.36 -6.20
#